data_AF-A0A8C7X0S9-F1
#
_entry.id   AF-A0A8C7X0S9-F1
#
_cell.length_a   1.000
_cell.length_b   1.000
_cell.length_c   1.000
_cell.angle_alpha   90.00
_cell.angle_beta   90.00
_cell.angle_gamma   90.00
#
_symmetry.space_group_name_H-M   'P 1'
#
loop_
_entity.id
_entity.type
_entity.pdbx_description
1 polymer ?
#
loop_
_entity_poly.entity_id
_entity_poly.type
_entity_poly.pdbx_seq_one_letter_code
_entity_poly.pdbx_strand_id
1 'polypeptide(L)'
;MEQLRLDGLSSQEVTGAQVFQDEKGLLHWPVLFLYPEHQQSDFISAFCENHCFRDHLNVMFGEELPPWDTDRKYAPQNLQLYFEDCEKGTLYQVDPDMSLLKTLQHKRYVQ
;
A
#
# COMPACT_ATOMS: atom_id res chain seq x y z
N MET A 1 -8.76 -19.84 -15.31
CA MET A 1 -8.95 -19.05 -14.08
C MET A 1 -7.55 -18.84 -13.54
N GLU A 2 -6.93 -17.73 -13.93
CA GLU A 2 -5.49 -17.53 -13.77
C GLU A 2 -5.20 -17.12 -12.33
N GLN A 3 -4.42 -17.95 -11.64
CA GLN A 3 -3.90 -17.64 -10.32
C GLN A 3 -2.88 -16.51 -10.50
N LEU A 4 -3.19 -15.32 -9.97
CA LEU A 4 -2.24 -14.23 -9.79
C LEU A 4 -1.11 -14.71 -8.86
N ARG A 5 -0.07 -15.31 -9.44
CA ARG A 5 1.15 -15.64 -8.71
C ARG A 5 2.00 -14.38 -8.63
N LEU A 6 2.08 -13.83 -7.42
CA LEU A 6 2.93 -12.69 -7.04
C LEU A 6 4.40 -13.10 -6.85
N ASP A 7 4.79 -14.33 -7.20
CA ASP A 7 6.12 -14.92 -6.94
C ASP A 7 7.29 -14.33 -7.76
N GLY A 8 7.12 -13.19 -8.45
CA GLY A 8 8.15 -12.67 -9.35
C GLY A 8 8.19 -11.17 -9.57
N LEU A 9 7.34 -10.38 -8.90
CA LEU A 9 7.38 -8.93 -9.06
C LEU A 9 8.32 -8.31 -8.02
N SER A 10 9.62 -8.30 -8.32
CA SER A 10 10.48 -7.31 -7.68
C SER A 10 10.00 -5.93 -8.13
N SER A 11 9.64 -5.06 -7.18
CA SER A 11 9.19 -3.68 -7.46
C SER A 11 10.19 -2.91 -8.37
N GLN A 12 11.45 -3.37 -8.43
CA GLN A 12 12.50 -2.87 -9.32
C GLN A 12 12.17 -3.00 -10.81
N GLU A 13 11.53 -4.08 -11.26
CA GLU A 13 11.43 -4.39 -12.70
C GLU A 13 10.22 -3.72 -13.38
N VAL A 14 9.24 -3.24 -12.61
CA VAL A 14 7.99 -2.66 -13.15
C VAL A 14 7.95 -1.14 -13.04
N THR A 15 8.48 -0.55 -11.97
CA THR A 15 8.37 0.90 -11.74
C THR A 15 9.71 1.62 -11.59
N GLY A 16 10.81 0.87 -11.41
CA GLY A 16 12.15 1.43 -11.19
C GLY A 16 12.31 2.18 -9.86
N ALA A 17 11.28 2.22 -9.02
CA ALA A 17 11.31 2.89 -7.74
C ALA A 17 12.04 2.02 -6.71
N GLN A 18 12.95 2.65 -5.97
CA GLN A 18 13.74 2.01 -4.92
C GLN A 18 13.54 2.76 -3.62
N VAL A 19 13.79 2.08 -2.50
CA VAL A 19 13.87 2.75 -1.21
C VAL A 19 15.01 3.76 -1.26
N PHE A 20 14.72 5.02 -0.94
CA PHE A 20 15.73 6.07 -0.87
C PHE A 20 15.55 6.89 0.41
N GLN A 21 16.62 7.53 0.84
CA GLN A 21 16.62 8.39 2.01
C GLN A 21 16.62 9.85 1.58
N ASP A 22 15.81 10.68 2.21
CA ASP A 22 15.80 12.13 1.96
C ASP A 22 16.88 12.88 2.78
N GLU A 23 16.99 14.20 2.54
CA GLU A 23 17.95 15.08 3.22
C GLU A 23 17.73 15.17 4.74
N LYS A 24 16.53 14.85 5.23
CA LYS A 24 16.19 14.84 6.66
C LYS A 24 16.49 13.49 7.31
N GLY A 25 16.96 12.52 6.53
CA GLY A 25 17.28 11.18 6.98
C GLY A 25 16.08 10.23 7.03
N LEU A 26 14.94 10.57 6.41
CA LEU A 26 13.75 9.73 6.37
C LEU A 26 13.79 8.80 5.15
N LEU A 27 13.37 7.55 5.34
CA LEU A 27 13.25 6.58 4.25
C LEU A 27 11.90 6.73 3.53
N HIS A 28 11.98 6.72 2.22
CA HIS A 28 10.86 6.71 1.30
C HIS A 28 10.81 5.35 0.62
N TRP A 29 9.71 4.64 0.79
CA TRP A 29 9.51 3.30 0.29
C TRP A 29 8.53 3.29 -0.89
N PRO A 30 8.80 2.51 -1.94
CA PRO A 30 7.78 2.23 -2.94
C PRO A 30 6.68 1.35 -2.34
N VAL A 31 5.43 1.79 -2.43
CA VAL A 31 4.26 1.08 -1.88
C VAL A 31 3.23 0.87 -2.99
N LEU A 32 2.68 -0.34 -3.05
CA LEU A 32 1.62 -0.71 -3.98
C LEU A 32 0.34 -1.00 -3.18
N PHE A 33 -0.72 -0.24 -3.44
CA PHE A 33 -2.06 -0.56 -2.97
C PHE A 33 -2.80 -1.41 -4.00
N LEU A 34 -3.47 -2.45 -3.53
CA LEU A 34 -4.23 -3.37 -4.37
C LEU A 34 -5.71 -3.30 -3.99
N TYR A 35 -6.57 -3.13 -4.99
CA TYR A 35 -8.03 -3.14 -4.84
C TYR A 35 -8.59 -4.34 -5.62
N PRO A 36 -8.59 -5.54 -5.02
CA PRO A 36 -8.95 -6.78 -5.72
C PRO A 36 -10.40 -6.80 -6.22
N GLU A 37 -11.31 -6.06 -5.57
CA GLU A 37 -12.72 -5.95 -5.97
C GLU A 37 -12.88 -5.37 -7.39
N HIS A 38 -12.09 -4.35 -7.71
CA HIS A 38 -12.13 -3.67 -9.01
C HIS A 38 -10.95 -4.05 -9.92
N GLN A 39 -10.09 -4.98 -9.48
CA GLN A 39 -8.84 -5.35 -10.15
C GLN A 39 -7.97 -4.11 -10.47
N GLN A 40 -7.97 -3.14 -9.57
CA GLN A 40 -7.18 -1.92 -9.68
C GLN A 40 -5.98 -1.97 -8.73
N SER A 41 -4.94 -1.23 -9.06
CA SER A 41 -3.78 -1.05 -8.19
C SER A 41 -3.25 0.36 -8.32
N ASP A 42 -2.88 0.97 -7.20
CA ASP A 42 -2.22 2.26 -7.16
C ASP A 42 -0.78 2.10 -6.69
N PHE A 43 0.13 2.77 -7.37
CA PHE A 43 1.55 2.73 -7.04
C PHE A 43 2.04 4.09 -6.53
N ILE A 44 2.59 4.08 -5.32
CA ILE A 44 3.24 5.23 -4.70
C ILE A 44 4.74 4.99 -4.77
N SER A 45 5.43 5.78 -5.58
CA SER A 45 6.88 5.65 -5.78
C SER A 45 7.71 6.02 -4.56
N ALA A 46 7.22 6.95 -3.73
CA ALA A 46 7.92 7.49 -2.58
C ALA A 46 6.97 7.70 -1.38
N PHE A 47 6.75 6.66 -0.59
CA PHE A 47 5.98 6.71 0.65
C PHE A 47 6.93 6.92 1.84
N CYS A 48 6.84 8.07 2.49
CA CYS A 48 7.63 8.37 3.69
C CYS A 48 7.28 7.42 4.84
N GLU A 49 8.27 6.75 5.42
CA GLU A 49 8.09 5.76 6.49
C GLU A 49 7.33 6.30 7.72
N ASN A 50 7.40 7.60 7.98
CA ASN A 50 6.74 8.27 9.11
C ASN A 50 5.33 8.75 8.80
N HIS A 51 4.90 8.76 7.54
CA HIS A 51 3.53 9.11 7.19
C HIS A 51 2.56 7.97 7.51
N CYS A 52 1.33 8.35 7.85
CA CYS A 52 0.23 7.41 8.03
C CYS A 52 -0.40 7.05 6.69
N PHE A 53 -1.01 5.86 6.63
CA PHE A 53 -1.75 5.47 5.44
C PHE A 53 -2.98 6.35 5.23
N ARG A 54 -3.65 6.77 6.32
CA ARG A 54 -4.82 7.65 6.27
C ARG A 54 -4.55 8.95 5.52
N ASP A 55 -3.38 9.56 5.69
CA ASP A 55 -3.03 10.79 4.97
C ASP A 55 -3.01 10.56 3.45
N HIS A 56 -2.43 9.43 3.02
CA HIS A 56 -2.41 9.06 1.61
C HIS A 56 -3.79 8.69 1.10
N LEU A 57 -4.58 7.91 1.85
CA LEU A 57 -5.95 7.57 1.48
C LEU A 57 -6.82 8.83 1.34
N ASN A 58 -6.64 9.82 2.21
CA ASN A 58 -7.34 11.10 2.10
C ASN A 58 -6.95 11.87 0.84
N VAL A 59 -5.69 11.80 0.40
CA VAL A 59 -5.28 12.44 -0.86
C VAL A 59 -5.81 11.67 -2.07
N MET A 60 -5.76 10.33 -2.03
CA MET A 60 -6.18 9.46 -3.13
C MET A 60 -7.71 9.40 -3.31
N PHE A 61 -8.47 9.49 -2.21
CA PHE A 61 -9.92 9.28 -2.18
C PHE A 61 -10.70 10.46 -1.57
N GLY A 62 -10.06 11.60 -1.31
CA GLY A 62 -10.69 12.74 -0.63
C GLY A 62 -11.43 13.70 -1.56
N GLU A 63 -10.72 14.35 -2.48
CA GLU A 63 -11.32 15.39 -3.34
C GLU A 63 -11.94 14.81 -4.62
N GLU A 64 -11.25 13.87 -5.27
CA GLU A 64 -11.74 13.20 -6.47
C GLU A 64 -11.77 11.69 -6.22
N LEU A 65 -12.98 11.12 -6.27
CA LEU A 65 -13.12 9.67 -6.24
C LEU A 65 -12.64 9.09 -7.58
N PRO A 66 -11.94 7.96 -7.57
CA PRO A 66 -11.49 7.35 -8.81
C PRO A 66 -12.67 7.02 -9.74
N PRO A 67 -12.48 7.10 -11.07
CA PRO A 67 -13.56 6.86 -12.03
C PRO A 67 -14.10 5.42 -11.98
N TRP A 68 -13.34 4.49 -11.41
CA TRP A 68 -13.75 3.10 -11.19
C TRP A 68 -14.60 2.90 -9.91
N ASP A 69 -14.57 3.84 -8.96
CA ASP A 69 -15.39 3.80 -7.74
C ASP A 69 -16.80 4.37 -8.02
N THR A 70 -17.53 3.70 -8.92
CA THR A 70 -18.90 4.09 -9.31
C THR A 70 -19.88 4.11 -8.13
N ASP A 71 -19.64 3.27 -7.12
CA ASP A 71 -20.47 3.15 -5.92
C ASP A 71 -20.06 4.12 -4.80
N ARG A 72 -18.95 4.86 -4.96
CA ARG A 72 -18.39 5.79 -3.95
C ARG A 72 -18.13 5.12 -2.61
N LYS A 73 -17.73 3.85 -2.63
CA LYS A 73 -17.51 3.03 -1.44
C LYS A 73 -16.13 3.26 -0.83
N TYR A 74 -15.17 3.72 -1.63
CA TYR A 74 -13.77 3.88 -1.22
C TYR A 74 -13.58 5.22 -0.48
N ALA A 75 -14.25 5.38 0.66
CA ALA A 75 -14.07 6.53 1.53
C ALA A 75 -12.96 6.25 2.57
N PRO A 76 -12.04 7.19 2.87
CA PRO A 76 -10.92 6.97 3.80
C PRO A 76 -11.31 6.43 5.19
N GLN A 77 -12.54 6.72 5.63
CA GLN A 77 -13.11 6.26 6.90
C GLN A 77 -13.65 4.83 6.87
N ASN A 78 -13.99 4.31 5.69
CA ASN A 78 -14.53 2.96 5.49
C ASN A 78 -13.47 1.98 4.98
N LEU A 79 -12.32 2.48 4.53
CA LEU A 79 -11.24 1.65 4.02
C LEU A 79 -10.53 0.90 5.14
N GLN A 80 -10.33 -0.40 4.91
CA GLN A 80 -9.56 -1.27 5.77
C GLN A 80 -8.32 -1.72 5.00
N LEU A 81 -7.17 -1.63 5.66
CA LEU A 81 -5.89 -2.02 5.08
C LEU A 81 -5.48 -3.39 5.58
N TYR A 82 -4.91 -4.18 4.70
CA TYR A 82 -4.39 -5.50 5.02
C TYR A 82 -3.06 -5.70 4.29
N PHE A 83 -2.13 -6.42 4.92
CA PHE A 83 -0.97 -6.99 4.24
C PHE A 83 -1.05 -8.52 4.30
N GLU A 84 -0.50 -9.17 3.28
CA GLU A 84 -0.39 -10.61 3.21
C GLU A 84 0.94 -11.08 3.79
N ASP A 85 0.88 -12.08 4.66
CA ASP A 85 2.04 -12.87 5.07
C ASP A 85 2.30 -13.93 4.00
N CYS A 86 3.33 -13.71 3.16
CA CYS A 86 3.68 -14.55 2.02
C CYS A 86 3.92 -16.02 2.40
N GLU A 87 4.42 -16.28 3.62
CA GLU A 87 4.71 -17.64 4.07
C GLU A 87 3.44 -18.39 4.46
N LYS A 88 2.45 -17.68 5.01
CA LYS A 88 1.23 -18.28 5.57
C LYS A 88 -0.03 -18.03 4.76
N GLY A 89 0.02 -17.17 3.74
CA GLY A 89 -1.14 -16.69 2.99
C GLY A 89 -2.21 -16.04 3.89
N THR A 90 -1.79 -15.48 5.03
CA THR A 90 -2.72 -14.90 6.02
C THR A 90 -2.73 -13.38 5.88
N LEU A 91 -3.91 -12.80 5.79
CA LEU A 91 -4.08 -11.35 5.78
C LEU A 91 -4.09 -10.79 7.21
N TYR A 92 -3.25 -9.79 7.45
CA TYR A 92 -3.19 -9.07 8.72
C TYR A 92 -3.70 -7.64 8.51
N GLN A 93 -4.64 -7.24 9.35
CA GLN A 93 -5.19 -5.90 9.30
C GLN A 93 -4.16 -4.87 9.79
N VAL A 94 -4.06 -3.77 9.06
CA VAL A 94 -3.25 -2.60 9.40
C VAL A 94 -4.18 -1.49 9.83
N ASP A 95 -3.83 -0.81 10.92
CA ASP A 95 -4.49 0.42 11.32
C ASP A 95 -4.06 1.55 10.37
N PRO A 96 -4.99 2.19 9.63
CA PRO A 96 -4.66 3.29 8.73
C PRO A 96 -4.05 4.52 9.43
N ASP A 97 -4.25 4.66 10.74
CA ASP A 97 -3.67 5.73 11.55
C ASP A 97 -2.23 5.41 12.02
N MET A 98 -1.71 4.21 11.72
CA MET A 98 -0.30 3.87 11.93
C MET A 98 0.58 4.31 10.77
N SER A 99 1.85 4.58 11.08
CA SER A 99 2.87 4.87 10.07
C SER A 99 3.30 3.61 9.33
N LEU A 100 3.80 3.80 8.10
CA LEU A 100 4.36 2.70 7.31
C LEU A 100 5.49 1.98 8.07
N LEU A 101 6.38 2.73 8.74
CA LEU A 101 7.47 2.16 9.53
C LEU A 101 6.98 1.15 10.57
N LYS A 102 5.91 1.46 11.30
CA LYS A 102 5.35 0.53 12.30
C LYS A 102 4.85 -0.76 11.66
N THR A 103 4.28 -0.65 10.46
CA THR A 103 3.78 -1.80 9.70
C THR A 103 4.94 -2.64 9.16
N LEU A 104 5.99 -2.00 8.63
CA LEU A 104 7.20 -2.67 8.16
C LEU A 104 8.01 -3.32 9.30
N GLN A 105 8.01 -2.72 10.49
CA GLN A 105 8.63 -3.30 11.69
C GLN A 105 7.84 -4.48 12.29
N HIS A 106 6.66 -4.78 11.76
CA HIS A 106 5.87 -5.88 12.25
C HIS A 106 6.61 -7.20 12.00
N LYS A 107 6.75 -8.04 13.04
CA LYS A 107 7.54 -9.31 12.98
C LYS A 107 7.10 -10.30 11.91
N ARG A 108 5.90 -10.12 11.34
CA ARG A 108 5.33 -10.95 10.26
C ARG A 108 5.52 -10.34 8.87
N TYR A 109 5.91 -9.08 8.81
CA TYR A 109 6.29 -8.42 7.57
C TYR A 109 7.75 -8.79 7.30
N VAL A 110 7.95 -9.93 6.66
CA VAL A 110 9.27 -10.42 6.26
C VAL A 110 9.32 -10.34 4.74
N GLN A 111 10.16 -9.44 4.21
CA GLN A 111 10.52 -9.39 2.79
C GLN A 111 11.56 -10.47 2.48
#